data_AF-A0A2T2Z691-F1
#
_entry.id   AF-A0A2T2Z691-F1
#
_cell.length_a   1.000
_cell.length_b   1.000
_cell.length_c   1.000
_cell.angle_alpha   90.00
_cell.angle_beta   90.00
_cell.angle_gamma   90.00
#
_symmetry.space_group_name_H-M   'P 1'
#
loop_
_entity.id
_entity.type
_entity.pdbx_description
1 polymer ?
#
loop_
_entity_poly.entity_id
_entity_poly.type
_entity_poly.pdbx_seq_one_letter_code
_entity_poly.pdbx_strand_id
1 'polypeptide(L)'
;MHSDPPGRTGASPVSAAGVAALLRALPGSPMAGVTAHGGTVLEIVAATTHRARMVEEAQLLHPDSPAREVAATGVPIVITDLAGSSRWPGCGAELRLWGVQAVQCQPLSDDDGAVVGVLSIYTPAANVLTEELADALHPVCRCATDLLQIRRRNPPRLRRD
;
A
#
# COMPACT_ATOMS: atom_id res chain seq x y z
N MET A 1 -5.95 -44.01 14.50
CA MET A 1 -6.14 -42.65 15.08
C MET A 1 -4.89 -41.84 14.74
N HIS A 2 -4.84 -41.25 13.54
CA HIS A 2 -3.80 -40.30 13.16
C HIS A 2 -4.51 -38.97 13.01
N SER A 3 -4.28 -38.07 13.97
CA SER A 3 -4.85 -36.73 13.96
C SER A 3 -4.11 -35.89 12.94
N ASP A 4 -4.85 -35.37 11.96
CA ASP A 4 -4.39 -34.35 11.03
C ASP A 4 -4.00 -33.08 11.80
N PRO A 5 -2.90 -32.37 11.46
CA PRO A 5 -2.58 -31.10 12.09
C PRO A 5 -3.55 -30.01 11.60
N PRO A 6 -3.83 -28.97 12.40
CA PRO A 6 -4.76 -27.92 12.01
C PRO A 6 -4.20 -27.19 10.80
N GLY A 7 -4.94 -27.26 9.68
CA GLY A 7 -4.67 -26.54 8.47
C GLY A 7 -4.50 -25.05 8.78
N ARG A 8 -3.27 -24.55 8.68
CA ARG A 8 -3.04 -23.13 8.50
C ARG A 8 -3.77 -22.77 7.22
N THR A 9 -4.92 -22.11 7.35
CA THR A 9 -5.60 -21.42 6.24
C THR A 9 -4.69 -20.26 5.84
N GLY A 10 -3.55 -20.57 5.20
CA GLY A 10 -2.67 -19.59 4.62
C GLY A 10 -3.43 -18.96 3.47
N ALA A 11 -3.92 -17.73 3.69
CA ALA A 11 -4.48 -16.96 2.61
C ALA A 11 -3.47 -16.94 1.45
N SER A 12 -3.94 -17.23 0.24
CA SER A 12 -3.08 -17.15 -0.95
C SER A 12 -2.42 -15.78 -0.98
N PRO A 13 -1.08 -15.68 -1.13
CA PRO A 13 -0.36 -14.40 -1.12
C PRO A 13 -0.82 -13.49 -2.27
N VAL A 14 -1.48 -14.05 -3.29
CA VAL A 14 -2.03 -13.34 -4.45
C VAL A 14 -3.52 -12.97 -4.25
N SER A 15 -3.95 -12.83 -3.00
CA SER A 15 -5.27 -12.33 -2.61
C SER A 15 -5.13 -11.06 -1.78
N ALA A 16 -6.16 -10.21 -1.74
CA ALA A 16 -6.15 -9.01 -0.89
C ALA A 16 -5.86 -9.34 0.58
N ALA A 17 -6.42 -10.43 1.11
CA ALA A 17 -6.16 -10.89 2.46
C ALA A 17 -4.72 -11.37 2.68
N GLY A 18 -4.14 -12.06 1.68
CA GLY A 18 -2.75 -12.51 1.70
C GLY A 18 -1.76 -11.35 1.66
N VAL A 19 -1.96 -10.39 0.76
CA VAL A 19 -1.15 -9.16 0.70
C VAL A 19 -1.27 -8.37 2.01
N ALA A 20 -2.47 -8.22 2.57
CA ALA A 20 -2.63 -7.58 3.88
C ALA A 20 -1.91 -8.33 5.00
N ALA A 21 -1.83 -9.66 4.94
CA ALA A 21 -1.07 -10.46 5.90
C ALA A 21 0.45 -10.26 5.75
N LEU A 22 0.96 -10.17 4.52
CA LEU A 22 2.35 -9.84 4.25
C LEU A 22 2.72 -8.44 4.75
N LEU A 23 1.87 -7.44 4.50
CA LEU A 23 2.06 -6.08 5.01
C LEU A 23 2.10 -6.03 6.55
N ARG A 24 1.25 -6.82 7.22
CA ARG A 24 1.25 -6.91 8.70
C ARG A 24 2.50 -7.60 9.26
N ALA A 25 3.21 -8.39 8.45
CA ALA A 25 4.42 -9.08 8.85
C ALA A 25 5.69 -8.24 8.63
N LEU A 26 5.56 -7.02 8.09
CA LEU A 26 6.70 -6.12 7.89
C LEU A 26 7.37 -5.73 9.23
N PRO A 27 8.70 -5.54 9.25
CA PRO A 27 9.42 -5.05 10.43
C PRO A 27 8.80 -3.76 10.99
N GLY A 28 8.63 -3.70 12.31
CA GLY A 28 8.00 -2.55 12.99
C GLY A 28 6.48 -2.43 12.80
N SER A 29 5.83 -3.34 12.07
CA SER A 29 4.38 -3.41 11.88
C SER A 29 3.73 -2.06 11.50
N PRO A 30 4.21 -1.38 10.44
CA PRO A 30 3.70 -0.07 10.07
C PRO A 30 2.23 -0.12 9.64
N MET A 31 1.58 1.05 9.63
CA MET A 31 0.35 1.18 8.85
C MET A 31 0.75 1.08 7.37
N ALA A 32 0.05 0.26 6.60
CA ALA A 32 0.37 0.10 5.19
C ALA A 32 -0.85 -0.25 4.36
N GLY A 33 -0.79 0.08 3.08
CA GLY A 33 -1.83 -0.19 2.11
C GLY A 33 -1.30 -0.43 0.71
N VAL A 34 -2.16 -1.02 -0.12
CA VAL A 34 -1.96 -1.18 -1.55
C VAL A 34 -3.17 -0.61 -2.26
N THR A 35 -2.91 0.32 -3.16
CA THR A 35 -3.90 0.99 -3.98
C THR A 35 -3.68 0.62 -5.45
N ALA A 36 -4.71 0.10 -6.12
CA ALA A 36 -4.72 -0.17 -7.55
C ALA A 36 -4.83 1.13 -8.36
N HIS A 37 -4.18 1.17 -9.51
CA HIS A 37 -4.24 2.27 -10.47
C HIS A 37 -4.85 1.76 -11.78
N GLY A 38 -6.09 2.18 -12.04
CA GLY A 38 -6.89 1.79 -13.21
C GLY A 38 -7.11 2.96 -14.18
N GLY A 39 -6.05 3.69 -14.53
CA GLY A 39 -6.18 4.97 -15.24
C GLY A 39 -6.44 6.10 -14.27
N THR A 40 -7.53 6.85 -14.38
CA THR A 40 -7.77 8.01 -13.48
C THR A 40 -8.28 7.62 -12.08
N VAL A 41 -8.60 6.34 -11.87
CA VAL A 41 -9.20 5.85 -10.63
C VAL A 41 -8.17 5.09 -9.81
N LEU A 42 -8.11 5.45 -8.52
CA LEU A 42 -7.37 4.73 -7.49
C LEU A 42 -8.35 3.96 -6.60
N GLU A 43 -8.07 2.68 -6.33
CA GLU A 43 -8.90 1.81 -5.50
C GLU A 43 -8.04 1.12 -4.43
N ILE A 44 -8.41 1.22 -3.15
CA ILE A 44 -7.69 0.56 -2.06
C ILE A 44 -8.03 -0.94 -2.06
N VAL A 45 -7.05 -1.77 -2.36
CA VAL A 45 -7.19 -3.22 -2.48
C VAL A 45 -6.88 -3.94 -1.18
N ALA A 46 -5.86 -3.50 -0.45
CA ALA A 46 -5.45 -4.11 0.81
C ALA A 46 -4.95 -3.04 1.79
N ALA A 47 -5.12 -3.29 3.08
CA ALA A 47 -4.57 -2.46 4.16
C ALA A 47 -4.29 -3.32 5.40
N THR A 48 -3.30 -2.92 6.21
CA THR A 48 -2.94 -3.68 7.42
C THR A 48 -4.04 -3.65 8.48
N THR A 49 -4.74 -2.51 8.59
CA THR A 49 -5.82 -2.25 9.55
C THR A 49 -6.88 -1.33 8.95
N HIS A 50 -8.03 -1.17 9.62
CA HIS A 50 -9.03 -0.17 9.24
C HIS A 50 -8.45 1.26 9.31
N ARG A 51 -7.62 1.57 10.31
CA ARG A 51 -6.93 2.87 10.41
C ARG A 51 -6.00 3.11 9.21
N ALA A 52 -5.23 2.10 8.80
CA ALA A 52 -4.39 2.21 7.60
C ALA A 52 -5.23 2.45 6.34
N ARG A 53 -6.41 1.83 6.23
CA ARG A 53 -7.35 2.12 5.14
C ARG A 53 -7.82 3.57 5.15
N MET A 54 -8.15 4.15 6.31
CA MET A 54 -8.53 5.57 6.40
C MET A 54 -7.38 6.49 5.97
N VAL A 55 -6.12 6.13 6.28
CA VAL A 55 -4.93 6.88 5.85
C VAL A 55 -4.72 6.79 4.34
N GLU A 56 -4.96 5.63 3.71
CA GLU A 56 -5.00 5.51 2.25
C GLU A 56 -6.11 6.38 1.65
N GLU A 57 -7.32 6.34 2.21
CA GLU A 57 -8.46 7.14 1.74
C GLU A 57 -8.13 8.64 1.78
N ALA A 58 -7.45 9.11 2.82
CA ALA A 58 -6.95 10.48 2.87
C ALA A 58 -6.07 10.81 1.65
N GLN A 59 -5.10 9.96 1.28
CA GLN A 59 -4.29 10.20 0.07
C GLN A 59 -5.13 10.29 -1.21
N LEU A 60 -6.21 9.50 -1.32
CA LEU A 60 -7.07 9.45 -2.49
C LEU A 60 -8.04 10.64 -2.56
N LEU A 61 -8.42 11.24 -1.43
CA LEU A 61 -9.29 12.41 -1.38
C LEU A 61 -8.59 13.70 -1.84
N HIS A 62 -7.27 13.77 -1.72
CA HIS A 62 -6.49 14.92 -2.21
C HIS A 62 -6.15 14.75 -3.70
N PRO A 63 -6.21 15.83 -4.51
CA PRO A 63 -5.75 15.79 -5.90
C PRO A 63 -4.24 15.59 -6.01
N ASP A 64 -3.48 16.11 -5.05
CA ASP A 64 -2.04 15.97 -4.93
C ASP A 64 -1.70 15.22 -3.64
N SER A 65 -1.06 14.06 -3.77
CA SER A 65 -0.63 13.23 -2.66
C SER A 65 0.59 12.41 -3.06
N PRO A 66 1.39 11.91 -2.09
CA PRO A 66 2.49 11.00 -2.37
C PRO A 66 2.08 9.84 -3.28
N ALA A 67 0.98 9.14 -2.97
CA ALA A 67 0.52 8.01 -3.76
C ALA A 67 0.11 8.41 -5.18
N ARG A 68 -0.57 9.54 -5.38
CA ARG A 68 -0.93 10.02 -6.72
C ARG A 68 0.29 10.39 -7.54
N GLU A 69 1.27 11.02 -6.91
CA GLU A 69 2.51 11.39 -7.59
C GLU A 69 3.32 10.14 -7.99
N VAL A 70 3.43 9.13 -7.12
CA VAL A 70 4.04 7.85 -7.48
C VAL A 70 3.27 7.16 -8.60
N ALA A 71 1.94 7.14 -8.54
CA ALA A 71 1.11 6.55 -9.59
C ALA A 71 1.32 7.24 -10.96
N ALA A 72 1.50 8.55 -10.96
CA ALA A 72 1.67 9.34 -12.18
C ALA A 72 3.10 9.28 -12.74
N THR A 73 4.12 9.25 -11.88
CA THR A 73 5.53 9.38 -12.28
C THR A 73 6.28 8.06 -12.33
N GLY A 74 5.81 7.03 -11.61
CA GLY A 74 6.54 5.80 -11.40
C GLY A 74 7.81 5.97 -10.56
N VAL A 75 8.00 7.12 -9.92
CA VAL A 75 9.19 7.40 -9.09
C VAL A 75 8.85 7.12 -7.62
N PRO A 76 9.61 6.27 -6.91
CA PRO A 76 9.41 6.05 -5.48
C PRO A 76 9.57 7.34 -4.67
N ILE A 77 8.77 7.47 -3.62
CA ILE A 77 8.82 8.62 -2.70
C ILE A 77 9.10 8.11 -1.31
N VAL A 78 10.06 8.73 -0.63
CA VAL A 78 10.37 8.50 0.78
C VAL A 78 10.43 9.86 1.48
N ILE A 79 9.58 10.06 2.47
CA ILE A 79 9.58 11.24 3.34
C ILE A 79 9.78 10.73 4.77
N THR A 80 10.95 11.02 5.32
CA THR A 80 11.30 10.58 6.68
C THR A 80 10.72 11.49 7.76
N ASP A 81 10.32 12.72 7.41
CA ASP A 81 9.59 13.65 8.26
C ASP A 81 8.60 14.50 7.43
N LEU A 82 7.30 14.22 7.58
CA LEU A 82 6.22 14.96 6.94
C LEU A 82 6.13 16.40 7.44
N ALA A 83 6.61 16.70 8.64
CA ALA A 83 6.54 18.06 9.17
C ALA A 83 7.46 19.04 8.44
N GLY A 84 8.57 18.55 7.88
CA GLY A 84 9.49 19.32 7.06
C GLY A 84 9.09 19.44 5.58
N SER A 85 8.03 18.75 5.13
CA SER A 85 7.64 18.72 3.72
C SER A 85 6.49 19.68 3.42
N SER A 86 6.67 20.55 2.42
CA SER A 86 5.63 21.45 1.87
C SER A 86 5.04 20.96 0.54
N ARG A 87 5.41 19.76 0.08
CA ARG A 87 5.15 19.30 -1.29
C ARG A 87 3.68 18.99 -1.57
N TRP A 88 2.96 18.48 -0.57
CA TRP A 88 1.53 18.18 -0.66
C TRP A 88 0.83 18.76 0.58
N PRO A 89 0.59 20.09 0.64
CA PRO A 89 0.20 20.75 1.88
C PRO A 89 -1.13 20.24 2.46
N GLY A 90 -2.13 19.99 1.61
CA GLY A 90 -3.42 19.44 2.04
C GLY A 90 -3.30 18.01 2.55
N CYS A 91 -2.77 17.11 1.71
CA CYS A 91 -2.58 15.70 2.07
C CYS A 91 -1.65 15.52 3.28
N GLY A 92 -0.52 16.24 3.33
CA GLY A 92 0.44 16.19 4.42
C GLY A 92 -0.18 16.61 5.75
N ALA A 93 -1.01 17.65 5.78
CA ALA A 93 -1.74 18.05 6.98
C ALA A 93 -2.72 16.96 7.44
N GLU A 94 -3.46 16.33 6.52
CA GLU A 94 -4.40 15.27 6.85
C GLU A 94 -3.71 13.98 7.34
N LEU A 95 -2.62 13.55 6.69
CA LEU A 95 -1.82 12.42 7.13
C LEU A 95 -1.30 12.63 8.57
N ARG A 96 -0.90 13.86 8.90
CA ARG A 96 -0.49 14.23 10.27
C ARG A 96 -1.62 14.15 11.28
N LEU A 97 -2.87 14.49 10.91
CA LEU A 97 -4.05 14.29 11.78
C LEU A 97 -4.29 12.80 12.09
N TRP A 98 -3.95 11.92 11.14
CA TRP A 98 -3.93 10.47 11.37
C TRP A 98 -2.74 9.97 12.19
N GLY A 99 -1.85 10.87 12.62
CA GLY A 99 -0.66 10.58 13.41
C GLY A 99 0.53 10.10 12.59
N VAL A 100 0.50 10.26 11.26
CA VAL A 100 1.63 9.90 10.39
C VAL A 100 2.73 10.95 10.49
N GLN A 101 3.96 10.51 10.70
CA GLN A 101 5.15 11.35 10.70
C GLN A 101 6.10 11.04 9.54
N ALA A 102 6.13 9.80 9.03
CA ALA A 102 6.89 9.45 7.83
C ALA A 102 6.02 8.64 6.86
N VAL A 103 6.27 8.80 5.56
CA VAL A 103 5.56 8.08 4.49
C VAL A 103 6.55 7.60 3.45
N GLN A 104 6.36 6.36 2.98
CA GLN A 104 7.06 5.82 1.83
C GLN A 104 6.05 5.24 0.85
N CYS A 105 6.15 5.61 -0.41
CA CYS A 105 5.32 5.11 -1.50
C CYS A 105 6.22 4.44 -2.55
N GLN A 106 5.87 3.22 -2.94
CA GLN A 106 6.57 2.43 -3.95
C GLN A 106 5.63 2.19 -5.13
N PRO A 107 6.07 2.42 -6.38
CA PRO A 107 5.30 2.06 -7.55
C PRO A 107 5.21 0.53 -7.65
N LEU A 108 4.04 0.04 -8.01
CA LEU A 108 3.82 -1.35 -8.40
C LEU A 108 3.66 -1.36 -9.91
N SER A 109 4.69 -1.79 -10.64
CA SER A 109 4.69 -1.81 -12.11
C SER A 109 4.45 -3.23 -12.64
N ASP A 110 3.75 -3.34 -13.77
CA ASP A 110 3.69 -4.59 -14.54
C ASP A 110 4.98 -4.85 -15.33
N ASP A 111 5.03 -5.99 -16.01
CA ASP A 111 6.22 -6.45 -16.74
C ASP A 111 6.61 -5.50 -17.89
N ASP A 112 5.66 -4.70 -18.39
CA ASP A 112 5.88 -3.67 -19.41
C ASP A 112 6.33 -2.33 -18.80
N GLY A 113 6.48 -2.27 -17.47
CA GLY A 113 6.90 -1.09 -16.72
C GLY A 113 5.77 -0.10 -16.40
N ALA A 114 4.51 -0.40 -16.75
CA ALA A 114 3.39 0.48 -16.48
C ALA A 114 2.97 0.39 -15.01
N VAL A 115 2.80 1.53 -14.34
CA VAL A 115 2.39 1.56 -12.92
C VAL A 115 0.94 1.13 -12.78
N VAL A 116 0.72 -0.04 -12.18
CA VAL A 116 -0.59 -0.65 -11.94
C VAL A 116 -1.12 -0.43 -10.53
N GLY A 117 -0.32 0.16 -9.66
CA GLY A 117 -0.71 0.54 -8.31
C GLY A 117 0.43 1.15 -7.51
N VAL A 118 0.15 1.40 -6.24
CA VAL A 118 1.10 1.96 -5.28
C VAL A 118 1.00 1.17 -3.98
N LEU A 119 2.15 0.82 -3.42
CA LEU A 119 2.27 0.36 -2.04
C LEU A 119 2.69 1.55 -1.19
N SER A 120 1.97 1.82 -0.10
CA SER A 120 2.31 2.90 0.83
C SER A 120 2.52 2.39 2.25
N ILE A 121 3.55 2.94 2.90
CA ILE A 121 3.95 2.70 4.28
C ILE A 121 3.83 4.02 5.05
N TYR A 122 3.24 3.97 6.23
CA TYR A 122 3.07 5.11 7.12
C TYR A 122 3.54 4.75 8.52
N THR A 123 4.36 5.61 9.11
CA THR A 123 4.89 5.41 10.46
C THR A 123 4.48 6.58 11.37
N PRO A 124 4.25 6.33 12.67
CA PRO A 124 3.94 7.37 13.63
C PRO A 124 5.18 8.11 14.16
N ALA A 125 6.37 7.68 13.76
CA ALA A 125 7.65 8.29 14.15
C ALA A 125 8.45 8.66 12.90
N ALA A 126 9.04 9.86 12.93
CA ALA A 126 9.96 10.32 11.91
C ALA A 126 11.27 9.50 11.93
N ASN A 127 11.91 9.37 10.77
CA ASN A 127 13.24 8.75 10.61
C ASN A 127 13.33 7.28 11.06
N VAL A 128 12.23 6.52 10.98
CA VAL A 128 12.16 5.08 11.33
C VAL A 128 12.01 4.17 10.11
N LEU A 129 12.11 4.72 8.89
CA LEU A 129 12.16 3.93 7.66
C LEU A 129 13.58 3.37 7.51
N THR A 130 13.75 2.08 7.83
CA THR A 130 15.04 1.39 7.86
C THR A 130 15.32 0.61 6.57
N GLU A 131 16.58 0.24 6.35
CA GLU A 131 16.97 -0.67 5.26
C GLU A 131 16.29 -2.05 5.39
N GLU A 132 16.17 -2.57 6.61
CA GLU A 132 15.47 -3.84 6.89
C GLU A 132 14.01 -3.80 6.41
N LEU A 133 13.32 -2.68 6.66
CA LEU A 133 11.97 -2.50 6.16
C LEU A 133 11.95 -2.42 4.64
N ALA A 134 12.89 -1.67 4.02
CA ALA A 134 12.98 -1.56 2.57
C ALA A 134 13.23 -2.91 1.88
N ASP A 135 14.12 -3.75 2.42
CA ASP A 135 14.37 -5.10 1.93
C ASP A 135 13.14 -5.98 2.05
N ALA A 136 12.42 -5.88 3.17
CA ALA A 136 11.18 -6.62 3.39
C ALA A 136 10.04 -6.19 2.44
N LEU A 137 10.08 -4.99 1.85
CA LEU A 137 9.07 -4.55 0.87
C LEU A 137 9.18 -5.30 -0.46
N HIS A 138 10.36 -5.74 -0.86
CA HIS A 138 10.58 -6.34 -2.18
C HIS A 138 9.65 -7.54 -2.49
N PRO A 139 9.56 -8.57 -1.62
CA PRO A 139 8.62 -9.67 -1.85
C PRO A 139 7.15 -9.23 -1.77
N VAL A 140 6.82 -8.21 -0.97
CA VAL A 140 5.46 -7.70 -0.85
C VAL A 140 5.02 -6.95 -2.11
N CYS A 141 5.90 -6.11 -2.67
CA CYS A 141 5.66 -5.42 -3.93
C CYS A 141 5.34 -6.42 -5.04
N ARG A 142 6.11 -7.51 -5.17
CA ARG A 142 5.86 -8.55 -6.16
C ARG A 142 4.47 -9.18 -5.99
N CYS A 143 4.12 -9.64 -4.79
CA CYS A 143 2.80 -10.25 -4.55
C CYS A 143 1.64 -9.27 -4.74
N ALA A 144 1.84 -7.99 -4.39
CA ALA A 144 0.87 -6.93 -4.63
C ALA A 144 0.68 -6.68 -6.13
N THR A 145 1.76 -6.57 -6.91
CA THR A 145 1.70 -6.46 -8.38
C THR A 145 0.95 -7.63 -8.99
N ASP A 146 1.26 -8.87 -8.61
CA ASP A 146 0.59 -10.08 -9.12
C ASP A 146 -0.93 -10.03 -8.86
N LEU A 147 -1.33 -9.64 -7.64
CA LEU A 147 -2.74 -9.46 -7.28
C LEU A 147 -3.41 -8.41 -8.17
N LEU A 148 -2.76 -7.27 -8.38
CA LEU A 148 -3.31 -6.17 -9.19
C LEU A 148 -3.46 -6.58 -10.65
N GLN A 149 -2.49 -7.31 -11.21
CA GLN A 149 -2.58 -7.83 -12.57
C GLN A 149 -3.71 -8.85 -12.73
N ILE A 150 -3.88 -9.77 -11.75
CA ILE A 150 -5.00 -10.72 -11.75
C ILE A 150 -6.34 -9.99 -11.69
N ARG A 151 -6.47 -8.97 -10.84
CA ARG A 151 -7.68 -8.13 -10.76
C ARG A 151 -7.93 -7.37 -12.06
N ARG A 152 -6.90 -6.86 -12.73
CA ARG A 152 -7.03 -6.15 -14.01
C ARG A 152 -7.53 -7.09 -15.12
N ARG A 153 -7.05 -8.34 -15.13
CA ARG A 153 -7.51 -9.39 -16.06
C ARG A 153 -8.91 -9.90 -15.72
N ASN A 154 -9.26 -9.95 -14.44
CA ASN A 154 -10.54 -10.41 -13.92
C ASN A 154 -11.19 -9.32 -13.05
N PRO A 155 -11.69 -8.22 -13.66
CA PRO A 155 -12.26 -7.12 -12.90
C PRO A 155 -13.41 -7.64 -12.03
N PRO A 156 -13.49 -7.21 -10.75
CA PRO A 156 -14.58 -7.62 -9.88
C PRO A 156 -15.90 -7.25 -10.55
N ARG A 157 -16.79 -8.22 -10.70
CA ARG A 157 -18.12 -7.98 -11.25
C ARG A 157 -18.81 -6.99 -10.31
N LEU A 158 -19.04 -5.76 -10.77
CA LEU A 158 -19.88 -4.80 -10.07
C LEU A 158 -21.23 -5.48 -9.82
N ARG A 159 -21.56 -5.70 -8.55
CA ARG A 159 -22.91 -6.14 -8.18
C ARG A 159 -23.85 -5.02 -8.63
N ARG A 160 -24.65 -5.30 -9.66
CA ARG A 160 -25.79 -4.43 -9.99
C ARG A 160 -26.84 -4.75 -8.93
N ASP A 161 -27.02 -3.83 -8.00
CA ASP A 161 -28.22 -3.76 -7.16
C ASP A 161 -29.42 -3.34 -8.02
#